data_AF-A0A6J6DNJ2-F1
#
_entry.id   AF-A0A6J6DNJ2-F1
#
_cell.length_a   1.000
_cell.length_b   1.000
_cell.length_c   1.000
_cell.angle_alpha   90.00
_cell.angle_beta   90.00
_cell.angle_gamma   90.00
#
_symmetry.space_group_name_H-M   'P 1'
#
loop_
_entity.id
_entity.type
_entity.pdbx_description
1 polymer ?
#
loop_
_entity_poly.entity_id
_entity_poly.type
_entity_poly.pdbx_seq_one_letter_code
_entity_poly.pdbx_strand_id
1 'polypeptide(L)'
;MFKKLSGLTGDEATGAKIVEYAIEAPIKQIAINAGLEGGVVVEKVRHLPVGHGLNAATGEYVDMIKTGIIDPAKVTRSALQNAASIAALFITTEAVIADKPEKSAPAPQGGGDMDF
;
A
#
# COMPACT_ATOMS: atom_id res chain seq x y z
N MET A 1 7.84 18.12 -5.35
CA MET A 1 8.16 17.36 -6.57
C MET A 1 9.60 16.87 -6.49
N PHE A 2 9.85 15.58 -6.71
CA PHE A 2 11.20 15.02 -6.62
C PHE A 2 12.10 15.62 -7.71
N LYS A 3 13.09 16.42 -7.32
CA LYS A 3 14.02 17.09 -8.26
C LYS A 3 14.73 16.11 -9.21
N LYS A 4 14.86 14.84 -8.83
CA LYS A 4 15.46 13.77 -9.66
C LYS A 4 14.55 13.23 -10.77
N LEU A 5 13.25 13.54 -10.77
CA LEU A 5 12.29 13.05 -11.78
C LEU A 5 12.00 14.09 -12.89
N SER A 6 12.80 15.16 -12.97
CA SER A 6 12.67 16.17 -14.03
C SER A 6 13.11 15.62 -15.38
N GLY A 7 12.31 15.85 -16.43
CA GLY A 7 12.66 15.50 -17.81
C GLY A 7 12.04 14.21 -18.34
N LEU A 8 11.27 13.48 -17.52
CA LEU A 8 10.47 12.34 -17.99
C LEU A 8 9.29 12.83 -18.82
N THR A 9 8.94 12.09 -19.88
CA THR A 9 7.81 12.39 -20.77
C THR A 9 7.05 11.11 -21.13
N GLY A 10 5.85 11.25 -21.70
CA GLY A 10 5.05 10.09 -22.12
C GLY A 10 4.82 9.08 -21.00
N ASP A 11 4.96 7.79 -21.33
CA ASP A 11 4.69 6.69 -20.41
C ASP A 11 5.65 6.63 -19.22
N GLU A 12 6.89 7.09 -19.37
CA GLU A 12 7.85 7.17 -18.26
C GLU A 12 7.37 8.16 -17.19
N ALA A 13 6.83 9.31 -17.61
CA ALA A 13 6.24 10.29 -16.69
C ALA A 13 5.00 9.73 -16.01
N THR A 14 4.20 8.92 -16.72
CA THR A 14 3.05 8.21 -16.14
C THR A 14 3.51 7.22 -15.07
N GLY A 15 4.55 6.41 -15.34
CA GLY A 15 5.13 5.49 -14.38
C GLY A 15 5.64 6.19 -13.12
N ALA A 16 6.32 7.33 -13.26
CA ALA A 16 6.77 8.13 -12.13
C ALA A 16 5.61 8.64 -11.26
N LYS A 17 4.50 9.08 -11.87
CA LYS A 17 3.29 9.51 -11.16
C LYS A 17 2.62 8.37 -10.40
N ILE A 18 2.63 7.14 -10.94
CA ILE A 18 2.11 5.95 -10.24
C ILE A 18 2.89 5.74 -8.93
N VAL A 19 4.21 5.85 -8.96
CA VAL A 19 5.04 5.72 -7.75
C VAL A 19 4.77 6.88 -6.78
N GLU A 20 4.68 8.12 -7.27
CA GLU A 20 4.38 9.30 -6.43
C GLU A 20 3.03 9.17 -5.69
N TYR A 21 2.04 8.57 -6.34
CA TYR A 21 0.76 8.27 -5.70
C TYR A 21 0.87 7.09 -4.71
N ALA A 22 1.53 6.01 -5.11
CA ALA A 22 1.62 4.78 -4.32
C ALA A 22 2.31 4.99 -2.96
N ILE A 23 3.28 5.91 -2.87
CA ILE A 23 4.00 6.19 -1.60
C ILE A 23 3.12 6.84 -0.53
N GLU A 24 1.91 7.33 -0.87
CA GLU A 24 0.93 7.81 0.10
C GLU A 24 0.20 6.68 0.82
N ALA A 25 0.11 5.49 0.19
CA ALA A 25 -0.68 4.38 0.69
C ALA A 25 -0.31 3.94 2.12
N PRO A 26 0.98 3.85 2.53
CA PRO A 26 1.33 3.45 3.88
C PRO A 26 0.78 4.38 4.96
N ILE A 27 0.98 5.69 4.81
CA ILE A 27 0.48 6.66 5.81
C ILE A 27 -1.04 6.75 5.80
N LYS A 28 -1.66 6.63 4.63
CA LYS A 28 -3.12 6.57 4.49
C LYS A 28 -3.70 5.38 5.25
N GLN A 29 -3.10 4.20 5.10
CA GLN A 29 -3.55 2.99 5.79
C GLN A 29 -3.33 3.08 7.31
N ILE A 30 -2.21 3.64 7.75
CA ILE A 30 -1.95 3.90 9.18
C ILE A 30 -3.03 4.82 9.77
N ALA A 31 -3.37 5.91 9.07
CA ALA A 31 -4.40 6.84 9.50
C ALA A 31 -5.79 6.19 9.57
N ILE A 32 -6.17 5.42 8.55
CA ILE A 32 -7.45 4.69 8.53
C ILE A 32 -7.54 3.71 9.70
N ASN A 33 -6.47 2.96 9.96
CA ASN A 33 -6.42 2.02 11.08
C ASN A 33 -6.52 2.73 12.45
N ALA A 34 -6.12 4.00 12.52
CA ALA A 34 -6.26 4.87 13.69
C ALA A 34 -7.61 5.60 13.76
N GLY A 35 -8.55 5.33 12.84
CA GLY A 35 -9.87 5.96 12.80
C GLY A 35 -9.88 7.40 12.26
N LEU A 36 -8.82 7.81 11.55
CA LEU A 36 -8.69 9.12 10.93
C LEU A 36 -9.01 9.08 9.43
N GLU A 37 -9.36 10.24 8.85
CA GLU A 37 -9.56 10.35 7.41
C GLU A 37 -8.19 10.41 6.70
N GLY A 38 -7.86 9.34 5.97
CA GLY A 38 -6.53 9.15 5.42
C GLY A 38 -6.12 10.18 4.35
N GLY A 39 -7.06 10.69 3.54
CA GLY A 39 -6.77 11.71 2.54
C GLY A 39 -6.34 13.04 3.17
N VAL A 40 -7.07 13.49 4.19
CA VAL A 40 -6.80 14.70 4.98
C VAL A 40 -5.46 14.57 5.70
N VAL A 41 -5.14 13.38 6.25
CA VAL A 41 -3.85 13.15 6.89
C VAL A 41 -2.71 13.27 5.88
N VAL A 42 -2.80 12.58 4.74
CA VAL A 42 -1.79 12.64 3.67
C VAL A 42 -1.54 14.08 3.24
N GLU A 43 -2.62 14.81 2.96
CA GLU A 43 -2.55 16.19 2.47
C GLU A 43 -1.93 17.13 3.51
N LYS A 44 -2.26 16.95 4.78
CA LYS A 44 -1.65 17.72 5.86
C LYS A 44 -0.16 17.41 6.00
N VAL A 45 0.26 16.14 6.01
CA VAL A 45 1.68 15.75 6.12
C VAL A 45 2.51 16.25 4.94
N ARG A 46 1.95 16.27 3.73
CA ARG A 46 2.60 16.81 2.52
C ARG A 46 3.06 18.27 2.67
N HIS A 47 2.37 19.05 3.50
CA HIS A 47 2.63 20.47 3.74
C HIS A 47 3.46 20.73 5.00
N LEU A 48 3.82 19.70 5.77
CA LEU A 48 4.64 19.85 6.96
C LEU A 48 6.14 19.90 6.63
N PRO A 49 6.96 20.47 7.53
CA PRO A 49 8.41 20.40 7.40
C PRO A 49 8.89 18.95 7.37
N VAL A 50 9.98 18.70 6.62
CA VAL A 50 10.62 17.38 6.58
C VAL A 50 10.92 16.90 8.01
N GLY A 51 10.62 15.63 8.29
CA GLY A 51 10.76 15.02 9.62
C GLY A 51 9.53 15.15 10.51
N HIS A 52 8.50 15.89 10.09
CA HIS A 52 7.21 15.92 10.80
C HIS A 52 6.19 14.98 10.15
N GLY A 53 5.32 14.40 10.96
CA GLY A 53 4.32 13.43 10.52
C GLY A 53 3.23 13.21 11.56
N LEU A 54 2.33 12.26 11.28
CA LEU A 54 1.24 11.89 12.18
C LEU A 54 1.75 10.87 13.23
N ASN A 55 1.53 11.17 14.51
CA ASN A 55 1.49 10.17 15.56
C ASN A 55 0.10 9.52 15.57
N ALA A 56 -0.03 8.34 14.98
CA ALA A 56 -1.32 7.66 14.84
C ALA A 56 -1.91 7.17 16.17
N ALA A 57 -1.11 7.07 17.24
CA ALA A 57 -1.62 6.68 18.55
C ALA A 57 -2.34 7.83 19.28
N THR A 58 -1.98 9.08 18.98
CA THR A 58 -2.56 10.27 19.64
C THR A 58 -3.36 11.17 18.69
N GLY A 59 -3.16 11.04 17.37
CA GLY A 59 -3.74 11.92 16.35
C GLY A 59 -2.98 13.23 16.13
N GLU A 60 -1.86 13.43 16.83
CA GLU A 60 -1.10 14.68 16.77
C GLU A 60 -0.04 14.69 15.66
N TYR A 61 0.30 15.88 15.17
CA TYR A 61 1.36 16.06 14.19
C TYR A 61 2.63 16.51 14.89
N VAL A 62 3.68 15.70 14.80
CA VAL A 62 4.87 15.82 15.64
C VAL A 62 6.14 15.72 14.82
N ASP A 63 7.26 16.14 15.41
CA ASP A 63 8.59 15.79 14.94
C ASP A 63 8.82 14.29 15.23
N MET A 64 8.85 13.49 14.17
CA MET A 64 8.86 12.02 14.24
C MET A 64 10.15 11.51 14.88
N ILE A 65 11.27 12.20 14.64
CA ILE A 65 12.57 11.82 15.20
C ILE A 65 12.61 12.15 16.69
N LYS A 66 12.20 13.36 17.09
CA LYS A 66 12.19 13.75 18.51
C LYS A 66 11.25 12.91 19.35
N THR A 67 10.14 12.45 18.77
CA THR A 67 9.15 11.60 19.44
C THR A 67 9.48 10.11 19.38
N GLY A 68 10.56 9.72 18.69
CA GLY A 68 11.02 8.33 18.62
C GLY A 68 10.22 7.45 17.67
N ILE A 69 9.34 8.02 16.84
CA ILE A 69 8.59 7.30 15.80
C ILE A 69 9.47 7.20 14.56
N ILE A 70 10.41 6.25 14.57
CA ILE A 70 11.44 6.09 13.55
C ILE A 70 11.39 4.71 12.90
N ASP A 71 11.62 4.69 11.58
CA ASP A 71 11.78 3.46 10.80
C ASP A 71 13.24 3.32 10.33
N PRO A 72 13.83 2.11 10.38
CA PRO A 72 15.13 1.88 9.77
C PRO A 72 15.07 2.12 8.26
N ALA A 73 15.95 2.99 7.74
CA ALA A 73 15.98 3.34 6.31
C ALA A 73 16.06 2.12 5.37
N LYS A 74 16.71 1.03 5.82
CA LYS A 74 16.78 -0.24 5.07
C LYS A 74 15.39 -0.84 4.85
N VAL A 75 14.51 -0.79 5.85
CA VAL A 75 13.17 -1.38 5.79
C VAL A 75 12.32 -0.60 4.80
N THR A 76 12.23 0.72 4.93
CA THR A 76 11.45 1.58 4.02
C THR A 76 11.90 1.42 2.57
N ARG A 77 13.22 1.41 2.32
CA ARG A 77 13.77 1.21 0.98
C ARG A 77 13.43 -0.17 0.42
N SER A 78 13.65 -1.23 1.20
CA SER A 78 13.45 -2.61 0.73
C SER A 78 11.97 -2.90 0.47
N ALA A 79 11.07 -2.35 1.30
CA ALA A 79 9.62 -2.48 1.10
C ALA A 79 9.19 -1.87 -0.24
N LEU A 80 9.62 -0.63 -0.54
CA LEU A 80 9.28 0.03 -1.79
C LEU A 80 9.87 -0.71 -3.00
N GLN A 81 11.13 -1.14 -2.91
CA GLN A 81 11.80 -1.86 -4.01
C GLN A 81 11.11 -3.19 -4.33
N ASN A 82 10.77 -3.98 -3.30
CA ASN A 82 10.09 -5.25 -3.49
C ASN A 82 8.68 -5.05 -4.07
N ALA A 83 7.92 -4.07 -3.55
CA ALA A 83 6.59 -3.75 -4.07
C ALA A 83 6.64 -3.31 -5.54
N ALA A 84 7.57 -2.41 -5.89
CA ALA A 84 7.76 -1.94 -7.26
C ALA A 84 8.20 -3.08 -8.20
N SER A 85 9.06 -4.00 -7.74
CA SER A 85 9.52 -5.15 -8.53
C SER A 85 8.36 -6.07 -8.93
N ILE A 86 7.47 -6.38 -7.99
CA ILE A 86 6.30 -7.22 -8.28
C ILE A 86 5.31 -6.44 -9.15
N ALA A 87 5.00 -5.19 -8.82
CA ALA A 87 4.08 -4.37 -9.62
C ALA A 87 4.51 -4.22 -11.08
N ALA A 88 5.81 -4.00 -11.33
CA ALA A 88 6.35 -3.90 -12.68
C ALA A 88 6.15 -5.21 -13.48
N LEU A 89 6.41 -6.37 -12.85
CA LEU A 89 6.16 -7.68 -13.46
C LEU A 89 4.68 -7.86 -13.82
N PHE A 90 3.78 -7.52 -12.89
CA PHE A 90 2.34 -7.65 -13.10
C PHE A 90 1.81 -6.74 -14.21
N ILE A 91 2.26 -5.48 -14.29
CA ILE A 91 1.81 -4.52 -15.31
C ILE A 91 2.18 -4.96 -16.74
N THR A 92 3.27 -5.72 -16.90
CA THR A 92 3.69 -6.26 -18.19
C THR A 92 3.14 -7.67 -18.48
N THR A 93 2.31 -8.23 -17.60
CA THR A 93 1.77 -9.57 -17.76
C THR A 93 0.54 -9.56 -18.67
N GLU A 94 0.70 -10.04 -19.90
CA GLU A 94 -0.39 -10.11 -20.89
C GLU A 94 -1.24 -11.40 -20.79
N ALA A 95 -0.66 -12.48 -20.28
CA ALA A 95 -1.35 -13.77 -20.16
C ALA A 95 -0.86 -14.58 -18.96
N VAL A 96 -1.75 -15.40 -18.39
CA VAL A 96 -1.46 -16.34 -17.30
C VAL A 96 -1.99 -17.71 -17.69
N ILE A 97 -1.15 -18.74 -17.55
CA ILE A 97 -1.55 -20.14 -17.69
C ILE A 97 -1.72 -20.69 -16.27
N ALA A 98 -2.91 -21.23 -15.98
CA ALA A 98 -3.25 -21.74 -14.66
C ALA A 98 -3.94 -23.11 -14.77
N ASP A 99 -3.79 -23.92 -13.72
CA ASP A 99 -4.50 -25.18 -13.59
C ASP A 99 -6.01 -24.95 -13.42
N LYS A 100 -6.81 -25.87 -13.95
CA LYS A 100 -8.27 -25.82 -13.82
C LYS A 100 -8.65 -26.02 -12.35
N PRO A 101 -9.48 -25.16 -11.75
CA PRO A 101 -9.95 -25.36 -10.38
C PRO A 101 -10.60 -26.73 -10.21
N GLU A 102 -10.20 -27.45 -9.16
CA GLU A 102 -10.83 -28.72 -8.81
C GLU A 102 -12.30 -28.47 -8.43
N LYS A 103 -13.18 -29.39 -8.84
CA LYS A 103 -14.57 -29.35 -8.37
C LYS A 103 -14.58 -29.71 -6.90
N SER A 104 -15.17 -28.85 -6.07
CA SER A 104 -15.46 -29.17 -4.68
C SER A 104 -16.20 -30.52 -4.63
N ALA A 105 -15.70 -31.46 -3.83
CA ALA A 105 -16.40 -32.72 -3.60
C ALA A 105 -17.82 -32.40 -3.07
N PRO A 106 -18.87 -33.11 -3.52
CA PRO A 106 -20.19 -32.96 -2.92
C PRO A 106 -20.04 -33.17 -1.41
N ALA A 107 -20.52 -32.21 -0.62
CA ALA A 107 -20.67 -32.43 0.81
C ALA A 107 -21.46 -33.74 1.00
N PRO A 108 -21.08 -34.62 1.95
CA PRO A 108 -21.82 -35.85 2.19
C PRO A 108 -23.29 -35.49 2.39
N GLN A 109 -24.12 -35.93 1.46
CA GLN A 109 -25.56 -35.76 1.54
C GLN A 109 -25.98 -36.66 2.69
N GLY A 110 -26.28 -36.05 3.85
CA GLY A 110 -26.77 -36.73 5.04
C GLY A 110 -27.93 -37.65 4.62
N GLY A 111 -27.71 -38.95 4.73
CA GLY A 111 -28.64 -39.96 4.28
C GLY A 111 -29.87 -39.98 5.18
N GLY A 112 -31.03 -40.04 4.54
CA GLY A 112 -32.21 -40.76 5.02
C GLY A 112 -33.07 -40.02 6.03
N ASP A 113 -34.22 -39.58 5.54
CA ASP A 113 -35.45 -39.50 6.33
C ASP A 113 -35.63 -40.79 7.15
N MET A 114 -35.95 -40.62 8.42
CA MET A 114 -36.74 -41.57 9.18
C MET A 114 -37.95 -40.79 9.71
N ASP A 115 -39.02 -40.78 8.92
CA ASP A 115 -40.38 -40.53 9.39
C ASP A 115 -40.67 -41.49 10.56
N PHE A 116 -40.87 -40.96 11.78
CA PHE A 116 -41.78 -41.43 12.84
C PHE A 116 -41.91 -40.37 13.94
#